data_AF-A0A3M8EDY5-F1
#
_entry.id   AF-A0A3M8EDY5-F1
#
_cell.length_a   1.000
_cell.length_b   1.000
_cell.length_c   1.000
_cell.angle_alpha   90.00
_cell.angle_beta   90.00
_cell.angle_gamma   90.00
#
_symmetry.space_group_name_H-M   'P 1'
#
loop_
_entity.id
_entity.type
_entity.pdbx_description
1 polymer ?
#
loop_
_entity_poly.entity_id
_entity_poly.type
_entity_poly.pdbx_seq_one_letter_code
_entity_poly.pdbx_strand_id
1 'polypeptide(L)'
;MDMDTLKIDIEILRKIPSKTIKVELLIEPLAPLSMVSGMPGSFYKTLNVPSKIMICGLIENLLGWHIAWKDRRAIQNDIGKLRKKQKVTYSSNTKGSTYIPLLMEYFDVIDEPIINFSEVYFFDDLWSRCYRRSDEVVHPKGTDNIDYRYIPQKWKLKRDEKNQEKVDDKALKEFFKEKIDFFPIYYTTPTVREYIYLQGWYVVQMIMDEKLFTMLMEKLEINNIGYLGNNEGWVNLKLSKNE
;
A
#
# COMPACT_ATOMS: atom_id res chain seq x y z
N MET A 1 -21.49 6.62 18.10
CA MET A 1 -21.52 5.78 16.89
C MET A 1 -20.64 4.60 17.21
N ASP A 2 -21.25 3.49 17.61
CA ASP A 2 -20.53 2.29 17.98
C ASP A 2 -19.70 1.82 16.78
N MET A 3 -18.38 1.94 16.90
CA MET A 3 -17.45 1.17 16.08
C MET A 3 -17.50 -0.27 16.58
N ASP A 4 -18.63 -0.94 16.33
CA ASP A 4 -18.67 -2.39 16.31
C ASP A 4 -17.56 -2.81 15.36
N THR A 5 -16.53 -3.44 15.93
CA THR A 5 -15.35 -3.90 15.23
C THR A 5 -15.80 -4.70 14.03
N LEU A 6 -15.68 -4.11 12.83
CA LEU A 6 -15.85 -4.79 11.56
C LEU A 6 -14.90 -6.00 11.60
N LYS A 7 -15.46 -7.17 11.91
CA LYS A 7 -14.69 -8.38 12.07
C LYS A 7 -14.24 -8.78 10.68
N ILE A 8 -12.97 -8.52 10.37
CA ILE A 8 -12.38 -8.88 9.09
C ILE A 8 -12.50 -10.40 8.93
N ASP A 9 -13.29 -10.84 7.95
CA ASP A 9 -13.40 -12.26 7.63
C ASP A 9 -12.17 -12.70 6.82
N ILE A 10 -11.37 -13.56 7.47
CA ILE A 10 -10.18 -14.19 6.89
C ILE A 10 -10.34 -15.71 6.78
N GLU A 11 -11.56 -16.25 6.88
CA GLU A 11 -11.81 -17.68 6.92
C GLU A 11 -11.34 -18.41 5.66
N ILE A 12 -11.35 -17.71 4.50
CA ILE A 12 -10.80 -18.23 3.24
C ILE A 12 -9.38 -18.78 3.42
N LEU A 13 -8.55 -18.17 4.28
CA LEU A 13 -7.16 -18.54 4.55
C LEU A 13 -7.01 -19.94 5.19
N ARG A 14 -8.08 -20.50 5.77
CA ARG A 14 -8.07 -21.84 6.37
C ARG A 14 -8.15 -22.97 5.35
N LYS A 15 -8.68 -22.70 4.16
CA LYS A 15 -8.86 -23.70 3.09
C LYS A 15 -7.63 -23.73 2.18
N ILE A 16 -7.39 -24.86 1.53
CA ILE A 16 -6.40 -24.94 0.43
C ILE A 16 -7.07 -24.27 -0.79
N PRO A 17 -6.42 -23.28 -1.44
CA PRO A 17 -6.99 -22.61 -2.60
C PRO A 17 -7.18 -23.58 -3.78
N SER A 18 -8.31 -23.45 -4.47
CA SER A 18 -8.64 -24.19 -5.69
C SER A 18 -8.77 -23.22 -6.85
N LYS A 19 -7.66 -22.92 -7.53
CA LYS A 19 -7.58 -21.96 -8.64
C LYS A 19 -8.16 -22.56 -9.91
N THR A 20 -9.47 -22.45 -10.10
CA THR A 20 -10.21 -23.05 -11.23
C THR A 20 -10.84 -22.00 -12.13
N ILE A 21 -11.03 -20.77 -11.65
CA ILE A 21 -11.74 -19.72 -12.38
C ILE A 21 -10.73 -18.87 -13.15
N LYS A 22 -10.91 -18.74 -14.47
CA LYS A 22 -10.17 -17.76 -15.27
C LYS A 22 -10.89 -16.41 -15.19
N VAL A 23 -10.12 -15.36 -14.95
CA VAL A 23 -10.64 -14.04 -14.61
C VAL A 23 -9.80 -12.98 -15.31
N GLU A 24 -10.46 -11.95 -15.83
CA GLU A 24 -9.84 -10.72 -16.28
C GLU A 24 -10.09 -9.62 -15.24
N LEU A 25 -9.01 -9.02 -14.75
CA LEU A 25 -9.04 -7.83 -13.89
C LEU A 25 -8.57 -6.63 -14.71
N LEU A 26 -9.46 -5.67 -14.90
CA LEU A 26 -9.17 -4.38 -15.49
C LEU A 26 -8.89 -3.36 -14.38
N ILE A 27 -7.77 -2.65 -14.48
CA ILE A 27 -7.34 -1.63 -13.52
C ILE A 27 -7.15 -0.31 -14.27
N GLU A 28 -8.02 0.66 -14.04
CA GLU A 28 -7.93 2.02 -14.57
C GLU A 28 -7.30 2.94 -13.53
N PRO A 29 -6.13 3.53 -13.81
CA PRO A 29 -5.53 4.53 -12.94
C PRO A 29 -6.40 5.80 -12.89
N LEU A 30 -6.76 6.21 -11.67
CA LEU A 30 -7.45 7.48 -11.40
C LEU A 30 -6.48 8.56 -10.89
N ALA A 31 -5.26 8.16 -10.57
CA ALA A 31 -4.16 9.01 -10.18
C ALA A 31 -2.84 8.43 -10.73
N PRO A 32 -1.78 9.24 -10.86
CA PRO A 32 -0.44 8.74 -11.15
C PRO A 32 -0.03 7.66 -10.15
N LEU A 33 0.54 6.57 -10.66
CA LEU A 33 0.90 5.41 -9.85
C LEU A 33 2.39 5.41 -9.56
N SER A 34 2.77 4.97 -8.36
CA SER A 34 4.16 4.61 -8.08
C SER A 34 4.26 3.16 -7.58
N MET A 35 4.60 2.29 -8.51
CA MET A 35 4.65 0.84 -8.35
C MET A 35 6.07 0.36 -8.12
N VAL A 36 6.66 0.73 -6.98
CA VAL A 36 8.07 0.37 -6.69
C VAL A 36 8.19 -1.08 -6.22
N SER A 37 9.09 -1.85 -6.84
CA SER A 37 9.28 -3.29 -6.59
C SER A 37 10.05 -3.64 -5.30
N GLY A 38 10.75 -2.68 -4.69
CA GLY A 38 11.57 -2.89 -3.49
C GLY A 38 12.04 -1.58 -2.86
N MET A 39 12.84 -1.64 -1.78
CA MET A 39 13.51 -0.45 -1.23
C MET A 39 14.72 -0.11 -2.08
N PRO A 40 14.70 0.98 -2.86
CA PRO A 40 15.86 1.42 -3.63
C PRO A 40 16.83 2.19 -2.72
N GLY A 41 18.09 2.29 -3.15
CA GLY A 41 19.12 3.03 -2.41
C GLY A 41 18.87 4.54 -2.34
N SER A 42 18.57 5.18 -3.48
CA SER A 42 18.42 6.65 -3.56
C SER A 42 17.24 7.15 -4.39
N PHE A 43 16.66 6.31 -5.25
CA PHE A 43 15.61 6.72 -6.19
C PHE A 43 14.52 5.64 -6.35
N TYR A 44 13.26 6.04 -6.17
CA TYR A 44 12.12 5.13 -6.22
C TYR A 44 11.55 5.03 -7.64
N LYS A 45 12.16 4.17 -8.48
CA LYS A 45 11.70 3.91 -9.84
C LYS A 45 10.39 3.11 -9.87
N THR A 46 9.43 3.50 -10.68
CA THR A 46 8.16 2.77 -10.82
C THR A 46 8.31 1.61 -11.80
N LEU A 47 7.58 0.51 -11.56
CA LEU A 47 7.37 -0.51 -12.58
C LEU A 47 6.40 -0.01 -13.65
N ASN A 48 6.55 -0.51 -14.87
CA ASN A 48 5.62 -0.24 -15.97
C ASN A 48 4.28 -0.96 -15.78
N VAL A 49 4.33 -2.17 -15.19
CA VAL A 49 3.18 -3.03 -14.91
C VAL A 49 3.15 -3.46 -13.45
N PRO A 50 1.97 -3.68 -12.84
CA PRO A 50 1.89 -4.09 -11.46
C PRO A 50 2.40 -5.52 -11.26
N SER A 51 3.24 -5.70 -10.24
CA SER A 51 3.69 -7.04 -9.82
C SER A 51 2.56 -7.83 -9.14
N LYS A 52 2.68 -9.17 -9.10
CA LYS A 52 1.71 -10.03 -8.40
C LYS A 52 1.49 -9.64 -6.93
N ILE A 53 2.54 -9.20 -6.23
CA ILE A 53 2.42 -8.75 -4.83
C ILE A 53 1.62 -7.45 -4.72
N MET A 54 1.71 -6.55 -5.70
CA MET A 54 0.91 -5.32 -5.75
C MET A 54 -0.55 -5.63 -6.07
N ILE A 55 -0.81 -6.55 -7.00
CA ILE A 55 -2.17 -7.05 -7.30
C ILE A 55 -2.77 -7.71 -6.05
N CYS A 56 -1.98 -8.47 -5.30
CA CYS A 56 -2.44 -9.04 -4.03
C CYS A 56 -2.77 -7.96 -3.00
N GLY A 57 -1.95 -6.92 -2.87
CA GLY A 57 -2.24 -5.77 -2.02
C GLY A 57 -3.51 -5.02 -2.41
N LEU A 58 -3.74 -4.86 -3.71
CA LEU A 58 -4.96 -4.25 -4.26
C LEU A 58 -6.21 -5.08 -3.93
N ILE A 59 -6.16 -6.41 -4.14
CA ILE A 59 -7.24 -7.35 -3.79
C ILE A 59 -7.55 -7.28 -2.30
N GLU A 60 -6.53 -7.31 -1.44
CA GLU A 60 -6.72 -7.24 0.00
C GLU A 60 -7.28 -5.89 0.45
N ASN A 61 -6.86 -4.80 -0.18
CA ASN A 61 -7.42 -3.47 0.07
C ASN A 61 -8.91 -3.41 -0.30
N LEU A 62 -9.31 -3.99 -1.44
CA LEU A 62 -10.70 -4.06 -1.87
C LEU A 62 -11.58 -4.87 -0.89
N LEU A 63 -11.03 -5.94 -0.31
CA LEU A 63 -11.69 -6.71 0.75
C LEU A 63 -11.74 -5.98 2.11
N GLY A 64 -11.10 -4.81 2.24
CA GLY A 64 -10.99 -4.06 3.48
C GLY A 64 -9.99 -4.65 4.48
N TRP A 65 -9.02 -5.46 4.04
CA TRP A 65 -8.05 -6.14 4.90
C TRP A 65 -6.90 -5.21 5.32
N HIS A 66 -7.23 -4.15 6.06
CA HIS A 66 -6.28 -3.20 6.66
C HIS A 66 -5.68 -3.77 7.96
N ILE A 67 -5.05 -4.95 7.86
CA ILE A 67 -4.50 -5.69 9.00
C ILE A 67 -3.09 -5.19 9.32
N ALA A 68 -2.81 -4.94 10.60
CA ALA A 68 -1.50 -4.49 11.05
C ALA A 68 -0.41 -5.56 10.79
N TRP A 69 0.83 -5.10 10.58
CA TRP A 69 1.95 -5.98 10.23
C TRP A 69 2.19 -7.12 11.23
N LYS A 70 2.07 -6.85 12.53
CA LYS A 70 2.24 -7.84 13.59
C LYS A 70 1.20 -8.97 13.47
N ASP A 71 -0.05 -8.62 13.19
CA ASP A 71 -1.14 -9.57 13.06
C ASP A 71 -1.04 -10.34 11.74
N ARG A 72 -0.67 -9.67 10.63
CA ARG A 72 -0.34 -10.34 9.36
C ARG A 72 0.72 -11.41 9.55
N ARG A 73 1.78 -11.10 10.32
CA ARG A 73 2.84 -12.08 10.62
C ARG A 73 2.33 -13.27 11.43
N ALA A 74 1.46 -13.03 12.42
CA ALA A 74 0.84 -14.10 13.19
C ALA A 74 -0.04 -15.00 12.30
N ILE A 75 -0.89 -14.40 11.46
CA ILE A 75 -1.74 -15.10 10.49
C ILE A 75 -0.88 -15.94 9.54
N GLN A 76 0.20 -15.38 8.97
CA GLN A 76 1.09 -16.09 8.05
C GLN A 76 1.75 -17.32 8.69
N ASN A 77 2.11 -17.22 9.98
CA ASN A 77 2.65 -18.35 10.73
C ASN A 77 1.60 -19.45 10.96
N ASP A 78 0.37 -19.07 11.24
CA ASP A 78 -0.73 -20.02 11.46
C ASP A 78 -1.15 -20.70 10.15
N ILE A 79 -1.19 -19.97 9.03
CA ILE A 79 -1.32 -20.55 7.69
C ILE A 79 -0.20 -21.55 7.44
N GLY A 80 1.06 -21.19 7.71
CA GLY A 80 2.19 -22.10 7.52
C GLY A 80 2.07 -23.40 8.31
N LYS A 81 1.63 -23.34 9.58
CA LYS A 81 1.34 -24.54 10.39
C LYS A 81 0.21 -25.37 9.80
N LEU A 82 -0.86 -24.71 9.33
CA LEU A 82 -2.03 -25.35 8.76
C LEU A 82 -1.71 -26.03 7.42
N ARG A 83 -0.94 -25.39 6.54
CA ARG A 83 -0.45 -25.97 5.27
C ARG A 83 0.44 -27.17 5.50
N LYS A 84 1.33 -27.12 6.51
CA LYS A 84 2.15 -28.26 6.93
C LYS A 84 1.30 -29.46 7.36
N LYS A 85 0.22 -29.24 8.12
CA LYS A 85 -0.74 -30.30 8.50
C LYS A 85 -1.49 -30.86 7.28
N GLN A 86 -1.79 -30.00 6.31
CA GLN A 86 -2.43 -30.36 5.03
C GLN A 86 -1.46 -31.03 4.04
N LYS A 87 -0.16 -31.14 4.36
CA LYS A 87 0.89 -31.70 3.49
C LYS A 87 1.04 -30.95 2.15
N VAL A 88 0.85 -29.63 2.15
CA VAL A 88 1.03 -28.78 0.97
C VAL A 88 2.30 -27.94 1.12
N THR A 89 3.04 -27.78 0.03
CA THR A 89 4.19 -26.86 -0.03
C THR A 89 3.73 -25.43 0.16
N TYR A 90 4.30 -24.74 1.15
CA TYR A 90 3.96 -23.36 1.47
C TYR A 90 5.20 -22.47 1.34
N SER A 91 5.10 -21.40 0.56
CA SER A 91 6.14 -20.37 0.43
C SER A 91 5.62 -19.06 1.01
N SER A 92 6.30 -18.55 2.04
CA SER A 92 6.07 -17.18 2.48
C SER A 92 6.67 -16.22 1.45
N ASN A 93 5.82 -15.64 0.60
CA ASN A 93 6.22 -14.69 -0.46
C ASN A 93 6.57 -13.29 0.09
N THR A 94 7.34 -13.23 1.18
CA THR A 94 7.64 -12.01 1.95
C THR A 94 9.05 -11.47 1.73
N LYS A 95 9.83 -12.02 0.79
CA LYS A 95 11.23 -11.61 0.59
C LYS A 95 11.30 -10.19 0.00
N GLY A 96 11.99 -9.27 0.68
CA GLY A 96 12.30 -7.93 0.16
C GLY A 96 11.19 -6.86 0.32
N SER A 97 10.02 -7.21 0.86
CA SER A 97 8.92 -6.28 1.06
C SER A 97 8.61 -6.07 2.55
N THR A 98 8.23 -4.84 2.91
CA THR A 98 7.67 -4.54 4.24
C THR A 98 6.23 -5.00 4.38
N TYR A 99 5.59 -5.38 3.28
CA TYR A 99 4.23 -5.91 3.21
C TYR A 99 4.22 -7.44 3.22
N ILE A 100 3.33 -8.03 4.03
CA ILE A 100 3.11 -9.48 4.13
C ILE A 100 1.78 -9.80 3.45
N PRO A 101 1.80 -10.33 2.22
CA PRO A 101 0.58 -10.68 1.52
C PRO A 101 0.00 -12.01 2.03
N LEU A 102 -1.31 -12.06 2.23
CA LEU A 102 -2.06 -13.20 2.74
C LEU A 102 -2.73 -14.01 1.61
N LEU A 103 -3.10 -13.36 0.50
CA LEU A 103 -3.85 -13.99 -0.60
C LEU A 103 -3.01 -14.49 -1.78
N MET A 104 -1.67 -14.48 -1.69
CA MET A 104 -0.79 -14.85 -2.81
C MET A 104 -0.99 -16.27 -3.37
N GLU A 105 -1.47 -17.22 -2.56
CA GLU A 105 -1.74 -18.60 -2.99
C GLU A 105 -3.07 -18.76 -3.73
N TYR A 106 -3.98 -17.77 -3.61
CA TYR A 106 -5.37 -17.84 -4.07
C TYR A 106 -5.58 -17.39 -5.51
N PHE A 107 -4.54 -16.88 -6.16
CA PHE A 107 -4.58 -16.57 -7.57
C PHE A 107 -3.18 -16.66 -8.17
N ASP A 108 -3.10 -16.87 -9.48
CA ASP A 108 -1.89 -16.68 -10.28
C ASP A 108 -2.21 -15.77 -11.45
N VAL A 109 -1.23 -14.94 -11.80
CA VAL A 109 -1.25 -14.14 -13.02
C VAL A 109 -0.77 -15.06 -14.15
N ILE A 110 -1.56 -15.21 -15.20
CA ILE A 110 -1.29 -16.17 -16.29
C ILE A 110 -0.19 -15.65 -17.22
N ASP A 111 -0.29 -14.38 -17.61
CA ASP A 111 0.64 -13.68 -18.51
C ASP A 111 1.00 -12.30 -17.94
N GLU A 112 2.05 -11.67 -18.48
CA GLU A 112 2.39 -10.30 -18.09
C GLU A 112 1.19 -9.35 -18.33
N PRO A 113 0.86 -8.46 -17.38
CA PRO A 113 -0.23 -7.51 -17.56
C PRO A 113 -0.09 -6.72 -18.86
N ILE A 114 -1.17 -6.67 -19.63
CA ILE A 114 -1.21 -5.90 -20.87
C ILE A 114 -1.60 -4.47 -20.53
N ILE A 115 -0.96 -3.50 -21.16
CA ILE A 115 -1.30 -2.10 -21.00
C ILE A 115 -2.09 -1.65 -22.24
N ASN A 116 -3.36 -1.31 -22.06
CA ASN A 116 -4.20 -0.76 -23.11
C ASN A 116 -4.43 0.73 -22.83
N PHE A 117 -3.68 1.61 -23.50
CA PHE A 117 -3.63 3.04 -23.19
C PHE A 117 -3.65 3.92 -24.44
N SER A 118 -4.16 5.15 -24.28
CA SER A 118 -4.01 6.23 -25.25
C SER A 118 -2.78 7.09 -24.97
N GLU A 119 -2.43 7.27 -23.69
CA GLU A 119 -1.32 8.12 -23.26
C GLU A 119 -0.55 7.50 -22.07
N VAL A 120 0.77 7.70 -22.06
CA VAL A 120 1.65 7.29 -20.96
C VAL A 120 2.76 8.33 -20.77
N TYR A 121 2.97 8.78 -19.53
CA TYR A 121 4.06 9.68 -19.17
C TYR A 121 4.68 9.28 -17.83
N PHE A 122 5.97 9.52 -17.70
CA PHE A 122 6.73 9.32 -16.47
C PHE A 122 7.21 10.67 -15.94
N PHE A 123 7.12 10.87 -14.63
CA PHE A 123 7.62 12.08 -13.99
C PHE A 123 8.06 11.79 -12.55
N ASP A 124 8.96 12.62 -12.04
CA ASP A 124 9.43 12.54 -10.66
C ASP A 124 8.69 13.57 -9.80
N ASP A 125 8.23 13.15 -8.63
CA ASP A 125 7.59 14.04 -7.66
C ASP A 125 7.92 13.64 -6.21
N LEU A 126 7.59 14.55 -5.28
CA LEU A 126 7.56 14.28 -3.85
C LEU A 126 6.35 13.41 -3.50
N TRP A 127 6.40 12.77 -2.34
CA TRP A 127 5.35 11.86 -1.91
C TRP A 127 5.11 11.92 -0.41
N SER A 128 3.91 11.51 0.01
CA SER A 128 3.51 11.53 1.41
C SER A 128 3.91 10.23 2.11
N ARG A 129 4.46 10.37 3.32
CA ARG A 129 4.76 9.27 4.23
C ARG A 129 3.90 9.37 5.47
N CYS A 130 3.40 8.22 5.93
CA CYS A 130 2.81 8.11 7.26
C CYS A 130 3.90 8.27 8.33
N TYR A 131 3.55 8.94 9.43
CA TYR A 131 4.40 9.11 10.61
C TYR A 131 4.89 7.75 11.14
N ARG A 132 6.20 7.64 11.36
CA ARG A 132 6.79 6.54 12.14
C ARG A 132 7.54 7.14 13.32
N ARG A 133 7.58 6.43 14.45
CA ARG A 133 8.35 6.87 15.64
C ARG A 133 9.83 7.12 15.33
N SER A 134 10.41 6.37 14.40
CA SER A 134 11.77 6.59 13.90
C SER A 134 11.96 7.93 13.17
N ASP A 135 10.89 8.52 12.68
CA ASP A 135 10.88 9.74 11.87
C ASP A 135 10.60 10.98 12.73
N GLU A 136 10.71 10.92 14.07
CA GLU A 136 10.41 12.01 15.01
C GLU A 136 11.13 13.34 14.73
N VAL A 137 12.24 13.33 14.00
CA VAL A 137 12.96 14.53 13.54
C VAL A 137 12.61 14.90 12.09
N VAL A 138 12.32 13.90 11.25
CA VAL A 138 12.08 14.07 9.81
C VAL A 138 10.65 14.53 9.56
N HIS A 139 9.69 13.95 10.28
CA HIS A 139 8.27 14.25 10.21
C HIS A 139 7.98 15.75 10.37
N PRO A 140 8.40 16.43 11.47
CA PRO A 140 8.13 17.85 11.64
C PRO A 140 8.85 18.75 10.62
N LYS A 141 9.86 18.25 9.89
CA LYS A 141 10.53 18.96 8.79
C LYS A 141 9.77 18.86 7.47
N GLY A 142 9.11 17.73 7.21
CA GLY A 142 8.28 17.51 6.02
C GLY A 142 6.78 17.81 6.22
N THR A 143 6.40 18.31 7.39
CA THR A 143 5.01 18.66 7.69
C THR A 143 4.79 20.15 7.48
N ASP A 144 4.03 20.48 6.44
CA ASP A 144 3.68 21.87 6.14
C ASP A 144 2.48 22.37 6.98
N ASN A 145 1.57 21.46 7.35
CA ASN A 145 0.26 21.79 7.93
C ASN A 145 0.16 21.55 9.45
N ILE A 146 1.06 22.12 10.25
CA ILE A 146 0.89 22.09 11.71
C ILE A 146 -0.24 23.03 12.15
N ASP A 147 -0.86 22.76 13.31
CA ASP A 147 -1.86 23.66 13.87
C ASP A 147 -1.30 25.09 14.05
N TYR A 148 -2.02 26.07 13.49
CA TYR A 148 -1.57 27.46 13.38
C TYR A 148 -1.19 28.09 14.72
N ARG A 149 -1.79 27.63 15.83
CA ARG A 149 -1.53 28.14 17.19
C ARG A 149 -0.10 27.88 17.64
N TYR A 150 0.53 26.84 17.10
CA TYR A 150 1.88 26.41 17.47
C TYR A 150 2.94 26.83 16.45
N ILE A 151 2.55 27.39 15.29
CA ILE A 151 3.50 27.94 14.32
C ILE A 151 4.46 28.95 14.98
N PRO A 152 4.00 29.99 15.71
CA PRO A 152 4.92 30.96 16.31
C PRO A 152 5.91 30.35 17.31
N GLN A 153 5.51 29.27 17.99
CA GLN A 153 6.38 28.56 18.94
C GLN A 153 7.46 27.78 18.20
N LYS A 154 7.10 27.07 17.13
CA LYS A 154 8.06 26.37 16.23
C LYS A 154 9.10 27.34 15.66
N TRP A 155 8.68 28.54 15.25
CA TRP A 155 9.59 29.56 14.72
C TRP A 155 10.61 30.10 15.73
N LYS A 156 10.29 30.07 17.03
CA LYS A 156 11.14 30.55 18.12
C LYS A 156 12.09 29.49 18.67
N LEU A 157 12.06 28.26 18.15
CA LEU A 157 12.95 27.19 18.57
C LEU A 157 14.43 27.56 18.31
N LYS A 158 15.32 26.97 19.13
CA LYS A 158 16.77 27.14 19.01
C LYS A 158 17.21 26.80 17.59
N ARG A 159 18.08 27.63 17.00
CA ARG A 159 18.68 27.38 15.69
C ARG A 159 19.96 26.57 15.81
N ASP A 160 20.28 25.82 14.77
CA ASP A 160 21.51 25.04 14.68
C ASP A 160 22.72 25.99 14.69
N GLU A 161 23.74 25.64 15.48
CA GLU A 161 24.94 26.48 15.66
C GLU A 161 25.80 26.59 14.39
N LYS A 162 25.72 25.60 13.50
CA LYS A 162 26.43 25.54 12.22
C LYS A 162 25.58 26.10 11.07
N ASN A 163 24.26 26.09 11.17
CA ASN A 163 23.36 26.66 10.18
C ASN A 163 22.15 27.34 10.85
N GLN A 164 22.23 28.67 11.00
CA GLN A 164 21.21 29.47 11.68
C GLN A 164 19.85 29.50 10.96
N GLU A 165 19.77 29.11 9.69
CA GLU A 165 18.51 29.01 8.96
C GLU A 165 17.70 27.79 9.40
N LYS A 166 18.38 26.77 9.96
CA LYS A 166 17.75 25.51 10.39
C LYS A 166 17.44 25.53 11.89
N VAL A 167 16.28 25.00 12.24
CA VAL A 167 15.96 24.69 13.65
C VAL A 167 16.85 23.52 14.09
N ASP A 168 17.38 23.61 15.31
CA ASP A 168 18.14 22.53 15.95
C ASP A 168 17.29 21.26 16.07
N ASP A 169 17.87 20.12 15.70
CA ASP A 169 17.14 18.84 15.63
C ASP A 169 16.65 18.36 16.99
N LYS A 170 17.36 18.66 18.08
CA LYS A 170 16.96 18.29 19.43
C LYS A 170 15.77 19.14 19.87
N ALA A 171 15.83 20.46 19.68
CA ALA A 171 14.74 21.37 19.99
C ALA A 171 13.47 21.03 19.19
N LEU A 172 13.62 20.71 17.89
CA LEU A 172 12.50 20.33 17.03
C LEU A 172 11.84 19.02 17.47
N LYS A 173 12.65 18.02 17.84
CA LYS A 173 12.18 16.72 18.32
C LYS A 173 11.42 16.82 19.63
N GLU A 174 11.92 17.60 20.59
CA GLU A 174 11.25 17.82 21.88
C GLU A 174 9.90 18.52 21.67
N PHE A 175 9.88 19.58 20.85
CA PHE A 175 8.66 20.29 20.48
C PHE A 175 7.63 19.37 19.80
N PHE A 176 8.07 18.56 18.83
CA PHE A 176 7.20 17.63 18.12
C PHE A 176 6.57 16.59 19.07
N LYS A 177 7.34 16.06 20.03
CA LYS A 177 6.81 15.11 21.02
C LYS A 177 5.76 15.73 21.93
N GLU A 178 6.00 16.96 22.37
CA GLU A 178 5.05 17.66 23.25
C GLU A 178 3.74 18.00 22.52
N LYS A 179 3.82 18.29 21.22
CA LYS A 179 2.69 18.78 20.41
C LYS A 179 2.22 17.78 19.35
N ILE A 180 2.48 16.49 19.52
CA ILE A 180 2.28 15.47 18.47
C ILE A 180 0.85 15.45 17.92
N ASP A 181 -0.16 15.66 18.78
CA ASP A 181 -1.58 15.67 18.40
C ASP A 181 -1.97 16.85 17.49
N PHE A 182 -1.08 17.85 17.37
CA PHE A 182 -1.27 19.04 16.55
C PHE A 182 -0.48 18.99 15.23
N PHE A 183 0.13 17.84 14.94
CA PHE A 183 0.74 17.53 13.66
C PHE A 183 -0.15 16.54 12.90
N PRO A 184 -0.32 16.72 11.58
CA PRO A 184 -0.81 15.66 10.71
C PRO A 184 -0.03 14.36 10.91
N ILE A 185 -0.72 13.23 10.78
CA ILE A 185 -0.11 11.88 10.86
C ILE A 185 0.66 11.49 9.59
N TYR A 186 0.87 12.43 8.67
CA TYR A 186 1.63 12.27 7.43
C TYR A 186 2.52 13.48 7.17
N TYR A 187 3.55 13.30 6.34
CA TYR A 187 4.51 14.34 5.96
C TYR A 187 5.06 14.08 4.56
N THR A 188 5.50 15.13 3.87
CA THR A 188 6.13 15.03 2.56
C THR A 188 7.62 14.70 2.71
N THR A 189 8.11 13.69 1.99
CA THR A 189 9.53 13.34 2.02
C THR A 189 10.29 14.07 0.91
N PRO A 190 11.53 14.54 1.16
CA PRO A 190 12.36 15.17 0.13
C PRO A 190 12.93 14.17 -0.89
N THR A 191 12.82 12.87 -0.62
CA THR A 191 13.25 11.83 -1.57
C THR A 191 12.21 11.67 -2.67
N VAL A 192 12.59 12.05 -3.90
CA VAL A 192 11.73 11.94 -5.08
C VAL A 192 11.43 10.49 -5.45
N ARG A 193 10.29 10.32 -6.11
CA ARG A 193 9.76 9.05 -6.58
C ARG A 193 9.25 9.23 -8.00
N GLU A 194 9.51 8.24 -8.84
CA GLU A 194 8.97 8.19 -10.19
C GLU A 194 7.51 7.74 -10.12
N TYR A 195 6.68 8.43 -10.89
CA TYR A 195 5.28 8.14 -11.10
C TYR A 195 5.04 7.84 -12.58
N ILE A 196 4.10 6.94 -12.85
CA ILE A 196 3.55 6.69 -14.18
C ILE A 196 2.12 7.23 -14.21
N TYR A 197 1.88 8.18 -15.12
CA TYR A 197 0.53 8.55 -15.53
C TYR A 197 0.13 7.71 -16.72
N LEU A 198 -1.10 7.20 -16.69
CA LEU A 198 -1.63 6.37 -17.75
C LEU A 198 -3.12 6.65 -17.96
N GLN A 199 -3.49 6.90 -19.22
CA GLN A 199 -4.88 7.01 -19.63
C GLN A 199 -5.30 5.70 -20.32
N GLY A 200 -5.99 4.83 -19.60
CA GLY A 200 -6.35 3.50 -20.08
C GLY A 200 -6.45 2.46 -18.98
N TRP A 201 -6.23 1.19 -19.32
CA TRP A 201 -6.39 0.05 -18.44
C TRP A 201 -5.15 -0.83 -18.43
N TYR A 202 -4.77 -1.29 -17.24
CA TYR A 202 -4.05 -2.56 -17.13
C TYR A 202 -5.04 -3.70 -17.25
N VAL A 203 -4.75 -4.67 -18.10
CA VAL A 203 -5.52 -5.89 -18.28
C VAL A 203 -4.70 -7.03 -17.69
N VAL A 204 -5.18 -7.60 -16.59
CA VAL A 204 -4.51 -8.68 -15.87
C VAL A 204 -5.31 -9.97 -16.01
N GLN A 205 -4.74 -10.94 -16.74
CA GLN A 205 -5.31 -12.27 -16.86
C GLN A 205 -4.87 -13.14 -15.68
N MET A 206 -5.84 -13.74 -14.98
CA MET A 206 -5.59 -14.52 -13.77
C MET A 206 -6.33 -15.84 -13.77
N ILE A 207 -5.79 -16.81 -13.03
CA ILE A 207 -6.53 -17.95 -12.53
C ILE A 207 -6.70 -17.80 -11.02
N MET A 208 -7.93 -17.92 -10.52
CA MET A 208 -8.31 -17.53 -9.17
C MET A 208 -9.15 -18.61 -8.47
N ASP A 209 -9.03 -18.66 -7.15
CA ASP A 209 -9.90 -19.42 -6.27
C ASP A 209 -11.36 -18.95 -6.38
N GLU A 210 -12.29 -19.90 -6.48
CA GLU A 210 -13.72 -19.59 -6.65
C GLU A 210 -14.28 -18.76 -5.49
N LYS A 211 -13.91 -19.07 -4.24
CA LYS A 211 -14.38 -18.29 -3.08
C LYS A 211 -13.81 -16.87 -3.12
N LEU A 212 -12.54 -16.71 -3.49
CA LEU A 212 -11.96 -15.37 -3.66
C LEU A 212 -12.69 -14.57 -4.74
N PHE A 213 -13.00 -15.20 -5.88
CA PHE A 213 -13.76 -14.55 -6.95
C PHE A 213 -15.13 -14.06 -6.47
N THR A 214 -15.91 -14.91 -5.78
CA THR A 214 -17.21 -14.52 -5.21
C THR A 214 -17.07 -13.35 -4.23
N MET A 215 -16.11 -13.42 -3.31
CA MET A 215 -15.87 -12.34 -2.35
C MET A 215 -15.53 -11.01 -3.05
N LEU A 216 -14.79 -11.05 -4.15
CA LEU A 216 -14.44 -9.86 -4.93
C LEU A 216 -15.64 -9.30 -5.69
N MET A 217 -16.45 -10.14 -6.33
CA MET A 217 -17.66 -9.70 -7.02
C MET A 217 -18.63 -9.01 -6.07
N GLU A 218 -18.88 -9.58 -4.89
CA GLU A 218 -19.72 -8.97 -3.84
C GLU A 218 -19.18 -7.60 -3.38
N LYS A 219 -17.85 -7.44 -3.29
CA LYS A 219 -17.26 -6.15 -2.91
C LYS A 219 -17.35 -5.12 -4.03
N LEU A 220 -17.14 -5.54 -5.28
CA LEU A 220 -17.17 -4.67 -6.45
C LEU A 220 -18.57 -4.14 -6.76
N GLU A 221 -19.63 -4.83 -6.33
CA GLU A 221 -21.00 -4.29 -6.37
C GLU A 221 -21.19 -3.04 -5.49
N ILE A 222 -20.38 -2.89 -4.45
CA ILE A 222 -20.49 -1.80 -3.47
C ILE A 222 -19.43 -0.72 -3.73
N ASN A 223 -18.19 -1.13 -3.97
CA ASN A 223 -17.06 -0.24 -4.19
C ASN A 223 -16.04 -0.85 -5.14
N ASN A 224 -15.71 -0.13 -6.20
CA ASN A 224 -14.74 -0.48 -7.22
C ASN A 224 -13.43 0.32 -7.13
N ILE A 225 -13.29 1.16 -6.11
CA ILE A 225 -12.08 1.96 -5.87
C ILE A 225 -11.10 1.21 -4.96
N GLY A 226 -9.84 1.15 -5.39
CA GLY A 226 -8.74 0.60 -4.62
C GLY A 226 -7.46 1.42 -4.76
N TYR A 227 -6.39 0.90 -4.17
CA TYR A 227 -5.06 1.52 -4.18
C TYR A 227 -4.01 0.58 -4.75
N LEU A 228 -3.21 1.08 -5.69
CA LEU A 228 -2.14 0.33 -6.34
C LEU A 228 -0.76 0.98 -6.07
N GLY A 229 0.16 0.20 -5.51
CA GLY A 229 1.49 0.65 -5.10
C GLY A 229 1.50 1.35 -3.73
N ASN A 230 0.81 2.48 -3.59
CA ASN A 230 0.59 3.18 -2.33
C ASN A 230 -0.84 3.75 -2.25
N ASN A 231 -1.20 4.38 -1.14
CA ASN A 231 -2.53 4.99 -0.92
C ASN A 231 -2.77 6.29 -1.73
N GLU A 232 -1.79 6.77 -2.49
CA GLU A 232 -1.93 7.90 -3.42
C GLU A 232 -2.31 7.40 -4.84
N GLY A 233 -1.96 6.16 -5.19
CA GLY A 233 -2.26 5.55 -6.48
C GLY A 233 -3.68 4.98 -6.55
N TRP A 234 -4.68 5.84 -6.68
CA TRP A 234 -6.08 5.44 -6.75
C TRP A 234 -6.39 4.77 -8.09
N VAL A 235 -7.15 3.68 -8.05
CA VAL A 235 -7.54 2.91 -9.23
C VAL A 235 -9.01 2.52 -9.19
N ASN A 236 -9.62 2.46 -10.36
CA ASN A 236 -10.94 1.87 -10.60
C ASN A 236 -10.78 0.44 -11.13
N LEU A 237 -11.61 -0.48 -10.63
CA LEU A 237 -11.50 -1.91 -10.90
C LEU A 237 -12.74 -2.45 -11.60
N LYS A 238 -12.53 -3.35 -12.58
CA LYS A 238 -13.56 -4.23 -13.11
C LYS A 238 -13.05 -5.66 -13.12
N LEU A 239 -13.91 -6.59 -12.75
CA LEU A 239 -13.60 -8.01 -12.71
C LEU A 239 -14.64 -8.77 -13.53
N SER A 240 -14.17 -9.61 -14.44
CA SER A 240 -15.03 -10.47 -15.25
C SER A 240 -14.48 -11.88 -15.27
N LYS A 241 -15.39 -12.86 -15.34
CA LYS A 241 -15.01 -14.24 -15.59
C LYS A 241 -14.76 -14.41 -17.08
N ASN A 242 -13.64 -15.02 -17.45
CA ASN A 242 -13.39 -15.43 -18.83
C ASN A 242 -14.07 -16.78 -19.08
N GLU A 243 -14.73 -16.90 -20.23
CA GLU A 243 -15.28 -18.17 -20.71
C GLU A 243 -14.19 -19.19 -21.06
#